data_AF-A0A7C9VHI4-F1
#
_entry.id   AF-A0A7C9VHI4-F1
#
_cell.length_a   1.000
_cell.length_b   1.000
_cell.length_c   1.000
_cell.angle_alpha   90.00
_cell.angle_beta   90.00
_cell.angle_gamma   90.00
#
_symmetry.space_group_name_H-M   'P 1'
#
loop_
_entity.id
_entity.type
_entity.pdbx_description
1 polymer ?
#
loop_
_entity_poly.entity_id
_entity_poly.type
_entity_poly.pdbx_seq_one_letter_code
_entity_poly.pdbx_strand_id
1 'polypeptide(L)'
;MTLTSTTVERNGSDPSPVSATYKVDISRGERIGRVSSEWFSRPDDERYLSLSDLYAAVRARADRATARTVESRAIRVEASRDDAERLALIVPGRDEPIAPTHWSFGQMCSLVGAPASYMRQLPAPLAGINMQHGLLSHRAELVKTLEADDGRIELRAVTGPDYGRIWDHELVAAVMKIAGEGTGDTRWKVPGLLDWSTMTHNPFVEVTKDTTTLYASDRDVFLFLVDDTHPIEAGRLPNGDPDLYFRGFY
;
A
#
# COMPACT_ATOMS: atom_id res chain seq x y z
N MET A 1 10.42 -12.10 1.41
CA MET A 1 9.89 -12.87 2.55
C MET A 1 8.93 -13.91 2.00
N THR A 2 9.06 -15.16 2.42
CA THR A 2 8.70 -16.37 1.65
C THR A 2 7.25 -16.83 1.89
N LEU A 3 6.55 -17.23 0.82
CA LEU A 3 5.32 -18.02 0.84
C LEU A 3 5.49 -19.17 -0.16
N THR A 4 5.44 -20.41 0.31
CA THR A 4 5.61 -21.62 -0.52
C THR A 4 4.40 -22.52 -0.35
N SER A 5 3.85 -23.07 -1.44
CA SER A 5 2.59 -23.82 -1.47
C SER A 5 2.80 -25.23 -2.05
N THR A 6 2.50 -26.29 -1.28
CA THR A 6 2.25 -27.66 -1.79
C THR A 6 1.40 -28.50 -0.79
N THR A 7 0.77 -29.60 -1.21
CA THR A 7 -0.63 -30.00 -0.89
C THR A 7 -0.81 -31.34 -0.11
N VAL A 8 -1.70 -31.36 0.92
CA VAL A 8 -2.66 -32.44 1.42
C VAL A 8 -2.09 -33.74 2.09
N GLU A 9 -2.62 -34.43 3.14
CA GLU A 9 -3.90 -34.50 3.92
C GLU A 9 -3.69 -34.92 5.42
N ARG A 10 -4.74 -34.73 6.25
CA ARG A 10 -4.79 -34.63 7.74
C ARG A 10 -4.47 -35.88 8.60
N ASN A 11 -3.92 -35.63 9.80
CA ASN A 11 -4.48 -36.14 11.07
C ASN A 11 -4.14 -35.22 12.27
N GLY A 12 -5.10 -35.03 13.17
CA GLY A 12 -5.10 -33.94 14.16
C GLY A 12 -4.14 -34.10 15.34
N SER A 13 -3.25 -33.13 15.47
CA SER A 13 -2.74 -32.57 16.73
C SER A 13 -2.17 -31.19 16.37
N ASP A 14 -2.69 -30.11 16.94
CA ASP A 14 -2.07 -28.79 16.75
C ASP A 14 -0.61 -28.89 17.24
N PRO A 15 0.39 -28.57 16.40
CA PRO A 15 1.79 -28.64 16.77
C PRO A 15 2.06 -27.69 17.94
N SER A 16 2.79 -28.17 18.96
CA SER A 16 3.18 -27.36 20.11
C SER A 16 3.92 -26.10 19.66
N PRO A 17 3.66 -24.93 20.28
CA PRO A 17 4.33 -23.69 19.90
C PRO A 17 5.85 -23.85 20.01
N VAL A 18 6.60 -23.36 19.02
CA VAL A 18 8.06 -23.27 19.13
C VAL A 18 8.39 -22.21 20.17
N SER A 19 9.22 -22.57 21.14
CA SER A 19 9.69 -21.68 22.21
C SER A 19 11.11 -21.17 21.99
N ALA A 20 11.72 -21.50 20.85
CA ALA A 20 13.12 -21.23 20.55
C ALA A 20 13.32 -20.93 19.05
N THR A 21 14.53 -20.49 18.72
CA THR A 21 14.97 -20.32 17.34
C THR A 21 15.10 -21.66 16.63
N TYR A 22 15.01 -21.67 15.30
CA TYR A 22 15.12 -22.89 14.51
C TYR A 22 15.98 -22.68 13.27
N LYS A 23 16.66 -23.76 12.84
CA LYS A 23 17.57 -23.75 11.70
C LYS A 23 16.79 -23.84 10.39
N VAL A 24 17.19 -23.06 9.40
CA VAL A 24 16.58 -23.00 8.07
C VAL A 24 17.62 -23.44 7.04
N ASP A 25 17.22 -24.23 6.03
CA ASP A 25 18.07 -24.55 4.88
C ASP A 25 17.45 -23.95 3.61
N ILE A 26 17.92 -22.76 3.23
CA ILE A 26 17.42 -22.01 2.08
C ILE A 26 17.79 -22.65 0.73
N SER A 27 18.73 -23.60 0.69
CA SER A 27 19.15 -24.25 -0.56
C SER A 27 18.13 -25.27 -1.07
N ARG A 28 17.17 -25.65 -0.22
CA ARG A 28 16.18 -26.70 -0.50
C ARG A 28 14.83 -26.18 -0.97
N GLY A 29 14.68 -24.87 -1.15
CA GLY A 29 13.42 -24.23 -1.55
C GLY A 29 13.58 -23.13 -2.59
N GLU A 30 12.45 -22.60 -3.05
CA GLU A 30 12.42 -21.47 -3.98
C GLU A 30 12.34 -20.14 -3.22
N ARG A 31 13.14 -19.15 -3.65
CA ARG A 31 13.15 -17.82 -3.07
C ARG A 31 12.21 -16.88 -3.83
N ILE A 32 11.10 -16.49 -3.22
CA ILE A 32 10.23 -15.42 -3.72
C ILE A 32 10.65 -14.07 -3.11
N GLY A 33 11.34 -13.27 -3.92
CA GLY A 33 11.89 -11.97 -3.51
C GLY A 33 10.90 -10.79 -3.54
N ARG A 34 9.74 -10.94 -4.18
CA ARG A 34 8.83 -9.82 -4.51
C ARG A 34 8.42 -8.97 -3.30
N VAL A 35 8.03 -9.62 -2.20
CA VAL A 35 7.64 -8.91 -0.97
C VAL A 35 8.85 -8.22 -0.31
N SER A 36 10.06 -8.79 -0.48
CA SER A 36 11.29 -8.23 0.08
C SER A 36 11.81 -7.02 -0.69
N SER A 37 11.56 -6.95 -2.00
CA SER A 37 11.98 -5.82 -2.84
C SER A 37 11.09 -4.59 -2.62
N GLU A 38 9.79 -4.79 -2.43
CA GLU A 38 8.83 -3.72 -2.10
C GLU A 38 9.08 -3.14 -0.70
N TRP A 39 9.63 -3.95 0.21
CA TRP A 39 10.04 -3.59 1.57
C TRP A 39 11.32 -2.74 1.59
N PHE A 40 12.34 -3.14 0.84
CA PHE A 40 13.69 -2.55 0.88
C PHE A 40 13.72 -1.09 0.38
N SER A 41 12.80 -0.70 -0.51
CA SER A 41 12.76 0.64 -1.10
C SER A 41 12.03 1.68 -0.25
N ARG A 42 11.40 1.30 0.87
CA ARG A 42 10.54 2.21 1.64
C ARG A 42 11.34 3.09 2.59
N PRO A 43 11.09 4.42 2.63
CA PRO A 43 11.75 5.31 3.57
C PRO A 43 11.26 5.08 5.01
N ASP A 44 12.03 5.55 5.99
CA ASP A 44 11.82 5.25 7.42
C ASP A 44 10.51 5.82 7.99
N ASP A 45 10.02 6.92 7.43
CA ASP A 45 8.78 7.60 7.80
C ASP A 45 7.53 6.85 7.33
N GLU A 46 7.65 6.00 6.32
CA GLU A 46 6.56 5.14 5.83
C GLU A 46 6.47 3.79 6.56
N ARG A 47 7.38 3.50 7.51
CA ARG A 47 7.43 2.22 8.24
C ARG A 47 6.81 2.33 9.62
N TYR A 48 6.06 1.35 10.09
CA TYR A 48 5.38 1.40 11.39
C TYR A 48 5.75 0.21 12.26
N LEU A 49 5.82 0.37 13.58
CA LEU A 49 6.27 -0.69 14.48
C LEU A 49 5.11 -1.55 15.02
N SER A 50 3.89 -1.03 14.95
CA SER A 50 2.68 -1.69 15.39
C SER A 50 1.51 -1.39 14.45
N LEU A 51 0.47 -2.21 14.50
CA LEU A 51 -0.77 -1.95 13.77
C LEU A 51 -1.51 -0.72 14.29
N SER A 52 -1.41 -0.38 15.59
CA SER A 52 -1.99 0.84 16.13
C SER A 52 -1.32 2.10 15.59
N ASP A 53 0.01 2.11 15.49
CA ASP A 53 0.75 3.25 14.90
C ASP A 53 0.40 3.43 13.42
N LEU A 54 0.38 2.32 12.68
CA LEU A 54 -0.04 2.30 11.28
C LEU A 54 -1.46 2.85 11.13
N TYR A 55 -2.41 2.32 11.93
CA TYR A 55 -3.80 2.74 11.93
C TYR A 55 -3.94 4.24 12.20
N ALA A 56 -3.26 4.76 13.23
CA ALA A 56 -3.31 6.16 13.58
C ALA A 56 -2.85 7.05 12.41
N ALA A 57 -1.77 6.67 11.73
CA ALA A 57 -1.27 7.40 10.57
C ALA A 57 -2.24 7.38 9.39
N VAL A 58 -2.73 6.21 8.99
CA VAL A 58 -3.66 6.10 7.85
C VAL A 58 -5.04 6.69 8.16
N ARG A 59 -5.46 6.69 9.43
CA ARG A 59 -6.68 7.35 9.88
C ARG A 59 -6.55 8.85 9.82
N ALA A 60 -5.46 9.40 10.37
CA ALA A 60 -5.20 10.84 10.32
C ALA A 60 -5.13 11.36 8.87
N ARG A 61 -4.58 10.57 7.95
CA ARG A 61 -4.60 10.90 6.51
C ARG A 61 -6.02 10.90 5.94
N ALA A 62 -6.84 9.91 6.29
CA ALA A 62 -8.23 9.85 5.84
C ALA A 62 -9.06 11.02 6.38
N ASP A 63 -8.86 11.41 7.64
CA ASP A 63 -9.57 12.53 8.26
C ASP A 63 -9.23 13.89 7.60
N ARG A 64 -8.03 14.03 7.01
CA ARG A 64 -7.62 15.22 6.23
C ARG A 64 -8.01 15.15 4.76
N ALA A 65 -8.50 14.01 4.28
CA ALA A 65 -8.87 13.84 2.90
C ALA A 65 -10.31 14.32 2.66
N THR A 66 -10.55 14.93 1.50
CA THR A 66 -11.90 15.31 1.08
C THR A 66 -12.25 14.62 -0.23
N ALA A 67 -13.45 14.06 -0.31
CA ALA A 67 -13.99 13.52 -1.55
C ALA A 67 -15.20 14.35 -2.00
N ARG A 68 -15.28 14.64 -3.30
CA ARG A 68 -16.38 15.42 -3.88
C ARG A 68 -16.82 14.80 -5.19
N THR A 69 -18.11 14.91 -5.49
CA THR A 69 -18.63 14.57 -6.81
C THR A 69 -18.97 15.86 -7.55
N VAL A 70 -18.33 16.07 -8.69
CA VAL A 70 -18.47 17.28 -9.51
C VAL A 70 -18.65 16.90 -10.96
N GLU A 71 -19.25 17.79 -11.74
CA GLU A 71 -19.26 17.63 -13.20
C GLU A 71 -17.87 17.92 -13.77
N SER A 72 -17.36 17.05 -14.64
CA SER A 72 -16.03 17.18 -15.25
C SER A 72 -15.83 18.53 -15.95
N ARG A 73 -16.85 19.00 -16.70
CA ARG A 73 -16.83 20.30 -17.40
C ARG A 73 -16.76 21.52 -16.47
N ALA A 74 -17.12 21.36 -15.21
CA ALA A 74 -17.09 22.44 -14.22
C ALA A 74 -15.70 22.59 -13.57
N ILE A 75 -14.81 21.60 -13.77
CA ILE A 75 -13.41 21.71 -13.35
C ILE A 75 -12.69 22.68 -14.29
N ARG A 76 -12.11 23.73 -13.71
CA ARG A 76 -11.26 24.67 -14.45
C ARG A 76 -9.80 24.33 -14.28
N VAL A 77 -9.03 24.48 -15.34
CA VAL A 77 -7.58 24.27 -15.33
C VAL A 77 -6.89 25.63 -15.38
N GLU A 78 -6.00 25.88 -14.43
CA GLU A 78 -5.22 27.11 -14.35
C GLU A 78 -3.73 26.79 -14.47
N ALA A 79 -3.06 27.50 -15.39
CA ALA A 79 -1.63 27.44 -15.58
C ALA A 79 -1.16 28.82 -16.06
N SER A 80 -0.06 29.33 -15.47
CA SER A 80 0.47 30.65 -15.80
C SER A 80 1.47 30.55 -16.94
N ARG A 81 1.46 31.52 -17.86
CA ARG A 81 2.51 31.62 -18.90
C ARG A 81 3.90 31.87 -18.32
N ASP A 82 3.95 32.45 -17.12
CA ASP A 82 5.19 32.79 -16.42
C ASP A 82 5.75 31.61 -15.61
N ASP A 83 5.01 30.50 -15.52
CA ASP A 83 5.41 29.28 -14.81
C ASP A 83 5.09 28.05 -15.68
N ALA A 84 6.10 27.57 -16.40
CA ALA A 84 5.98 26.44 -17.32
C ALA A 84 5.76 25.09 -16.62
N GLU A 85 5.95 25.00 -15.31
CA GLU A 85 5.92 23.73 -14.57
C GLU A 85 4.64 23.55 -13.74
N ARG A 86 3.93 24.65 -13.45
CA ARG A 86 2.80 24.61 -12.52
C ARG A 86 1.44 24.62 -13.23
N LEU A 87 0.68 23.56 -12.96
CA LEU A 87 -0.73 23.42 -13.32
C LEU A 87 -1.56 23.17 -12.05
N ALA A 88 -2.70 23.85 -11.94
CA ALA A 88 -3.64 23.68 -10.85
C ALA A 88 -5.08 23.54 -11.38
N LEU A 89 -5.95 23.01 -10.55
CA LEU A 89 -7.37 22.81 -10.83
C LEU A 89 -8.21 23.62 -9.85
N ILE A 90 -9.22 24.31 -10.36
CA ILE A 90 -10.29 24.89 -9.57
C ILE A 90 -11.48 23.94 -9.66
N VAL A 91 -11.80 23.30 -8.53
CA VAL A 91 -12.87 22.30 -8.44
C VAL A 91 -14.06 22.93 -7.71
N PRO A 92 -15.30 22.80 -8.23
CA PRO A 92 -16.47 23.34 -7.56
C PRO A 92 -16.60 22.91 -6.10
N GLY A 93 -16.92 23.87 -5.22
CA GLY A 93 -17.03 23.64 -3.78
C GLY A 93 -15.71 23.73 -3.02
N ARG A 94 -14.63 24.20 -3.67
CA ARG A 94 -13.38 24.62 -3.04
C ARG A 94 -12.86 25.90 -3.70
N ASP A 95 -12.38 26.82 -2.88
CA ASP A 95 -11.82 28.10 -3.35
C ASP A 95 -10.31 27.99 -3.63
N GLU A 96 -9.59 27.13 -2.89
CA GLU A 96 -8.16 26.92 -3.07
C GLU A 96 -7.84 26.05 -4.30
N PRO A 97 -6.81 26.42 -5.10
CA PRO A 97 -6.36 25.62 -6.22
C PRO A 97 -5.78 24.26 -5.79
N ILE A 98 -6.06 23.23 -6.58
CA ILE A 98 -5.64 21.85 -6.31
C ILE A 98 -4.56 21.42 -7.31
N ALA A 99 -3.42 20.94 -6.83
CA ALA A 99 -2.36 20.42 -7.70
C ALA A 99 -2.62 18.94 -8.03
N PRO A 100 -2.69 18.52 -9.31
CA PRO A 100 -2.76 17.11 -9.65
C PRO A 100 -1.43 16.40 -9.41
N THR A 101 -1.49 15.23 -8.78
CA THR A 101 -0.37 14.29 -8.74
C THR A 101 -0.10 13.72 -10.13
N HIS A 102 1.07 13.10 -10.32
CA HIS A 102 1.38 12.39 -11.57
C HIS A 102 0.30 11.35 -11.94
N TRP A 103 -0.24 10.66 -10.93
CA TRP A 103 -1.31 9.68 -11.09
C TRP A 103 -2.64 10.33 -11.48
N SER A 104 -3.12 11.30 -10.71
CA SER A 104 -4.42 11.93 -10.99
C SER A 104 -4.41 12.73 -12.29
N PHE A 105 -3.28 13.33 -12.67
CA PHE A 105 -3.09 13.93 -13.99
C PHE A 105 -3.28 12.89 -15.11
N GLY A 106 -2.75 11.68 -14.92
CA GLY A 106 -2.97 10.56 -15.84
C GLY A 106 -4.45 10.19 -15.94
N GLN A 107 -5.16 10.11 -14.80
CA GLN A 107 -6.60 9.84 -14.77
C GLN A 107 -7.41 10.92 -15.49
N MET A 108 -7.06 12.19 -15.30
CA MET A 108 -7.66 13.32 -16.02
C MET A 108 -7.43 13.23 -17.53
N CYS A 109 -6.21 12.87 -17.96
CA CYS A 109 -5.91 12.65 -19.37
C CYS A 109 -6.76 11.51 -19.96
N SER A 110 -6.86 10.38 -19.24
CA SER A 110 -7.71 9.26 -19.65
C SER A 110 -9.19 9.64 -19.76
N LEU A 111 -9.70 10.43 -18.80
CA LEU A 111 -11.07 10.94 -18.83
C LEU A 111 -11.37 11.71 -20.12
N VAL A 112 -10.45 12.56 -20.56
CA VAL A 112 -10.64 13.38 -21.77
C VAL A 112 -10.12 12.72 -23.05
N GLY A 113 -9.66 11.47 -23.00
CA GLY A 113 -9.11 10.74 -24.14
C GLY A 113 -7.74 11.25 -24.65
N ALA A 114 -6.98 11.95 -23.81
CA ALA A 114 -5.67 12.49 -24.16
C ALA A 114 -4.51 11.55 -23.76
N PRO A 115 -3.43 11.44 -24.55
CA PRO A 115 -2.25 10.68 -24.16
C PRO A 115 -1.46 11.36 -23.03
N ALA A 116 -1.47 10.76 -21.83
CA ALA A 116 -0.83 11.34 -20.65
C ALA A 116 0.68 11.56 -20.80
N SER A 117 1.39 10.66 -21.49
CA SER A 117 2.83 10.78 -21.73
C SER A 117 3.17 12.02 -22.55
N TYR A 118 2.38 12.31 -23.59
CA TYR A 118 2.53 13.51 -24.41
C TYR A 118 2.19 14.77 -23.61
N MET A 119 1.05 14.77 -22.90
CA MET A 119 0.61 15.92 -22.10
C MET A 119 1.62 16.34 -21.03
N ARG A 120 2.36 15.38 -20.45
CA ARG A 120 3.43 15.64 -19.46
C ARG A 120 4.71 16.24 -20.05
N GLN A 121 4.91 16.15 -21.36
CA GLN A 121 6.06 16.76 -22.04
C GLN A 121 5.77 18.22 -22.44
N LEU A 122 4.51 18.64 -22.38
CA LEU A 122 4.12 20.00 -22.70
C LEU A 122 4.37 20.92 -21.50
N PRO A 123 4.77 22.18 -21.73
CA PRO A 123 4.67 23.23 -20.73
C PRO A 123 3.26 23.30 -20.14
N ALA A 124 3.16 23.55 -18.84
CA ALA A 124 1.91 23.61 -18.08
C ALA A 124 0.81 24.45 -18.75
N PRO A 125 1.08 25.62 -19.38
CA PRO A 125 0.06 26.36 -20.11
C PRO A 125 -0.56 25.59 -21.30
N LEU A 126 0.26 24.87 -22.06
CA LEU A 126 -0.21 24.10 -23.21
C LEU A 126 -0.96 22.84 -22.76
N ALA A 127 -0.41 22.14 -21.76
CA ALA A 127 -1.11 21.03 -21.12
C ALA A 127 -2.46 21.48 -20.54
N GLY A 128 -2.50 22.65 -19.90
CA GLY A 128 -3.69 23.22 -19.28
C GLY A 128 -4.78 23.56 -20.29
N ILE A 129 -4.43 24.22 -21.40
CA ILE A 129 -5.38 24.52 -22.49
C ILE A 129 -5.95 23.24 -23.09
N ASN A 130 -5.09 22.26 -23.40
CA ASN A 130 -5.51 20.99 -23.98
C ASN A 130 -6.42 20.20 -23.02
N MET A 131 -6.09 20.18 -21.72
CA MET A 131 -6.90 19.55 -20.68
C MET A 131 -8.25 20.26 -20.54
N GLN A 132 -8.26 21.59 -20.49
CA GLN A 132 -9.49 22.38 -20.38
C GLN A 132 -10.41 22.14 -21.59
N HIS A 133 -9.85 22.10 -22.80
CA HIS A 133 -10.59 21.77 -24.01
C HIS A 133 -11.20 20.37 -23.90
N GLY A 134 -10.42 19.39 -23.45
CA GLY A 134 -10.90 18.03 -23.20
C GLY A 134 -12.08 17.98 -22.24
N LEU A 135 -11.98 18.66 -21.09
CA LEU A 135 -13.05 18.69 -20.08
C LEU A 135 -14.34 19.35 -20.57
N LEU A 136 -14.24 20.37 -21.43
CA LEU A 136 -15.40 21.07 -21.99
C LEU A 136 -16.06 20.29 -23.14
N SER A 137 -15.26 19.62 -23.96
CA SER A 137 -15.72 18.86 -25.13
C SER A 137 -16.20 17.45 -24.77
N HIS A 138 -15.75 16.90 -23.65
CA HIS A 138 -16.19 15.60 -23.17
C HIS A 138 -17.65 15.65 -22.71
N ARG A 139 -18.37 14.53 -22.83
CA ARG A 139 -19.73 14.42 -22.27
C ARG A 139 -19.62 14.74 -20.78
N ALA A 140 -20.54 15.56 -20.27
CA ALA A 140 -20.48 16.05 -18.91
C ALA A 140 -20.75 14.94 -17.89
N GLU A 141 -19.73 14.16 -17.59
CA GLU A 141 -19.77 13.07 -16.63
C GLU A 141 -19.52 13.62 -15.23
N LEU A 142 -20.24 13.05 -14.26
CA LEU A 142 -19.90 13.24 -12.86
C LEU A 142 -18.63 12.47 -12.56
N VAL A 143 -17.68 13.11 -11.90
CA VAL A 143 -16.45 12.49 -11.42
C VAL A 143 -16.33 12.67 -9.92
N LYS A 144 -15.72 11.69 -9.26
CA LYS A 144 -15.38 11.77 -7.85
C LYS A 144 -13.91 12.11 -7.70
N THR A 145 -13.63 13.26 -7.10
CA THR A 145 -12.28 13.70 -6.73
C THR A 145 -11.93 13.15 -5.35
N LEU A 146 -10.66 12.79 -5.15
CA LEU A 146 -10.06 12.57 -3.84
C LEU A 146 -8.93 13.58 -3.66
N GLU A 147 -9.04 14.37 -2.62
CA GLU A 147 -8.18 15.51 -2.34
C GLU A 147 -7.53 15.28 -0.98
N ALA A 148 -6.25 15.60 -0.85
CA ALA A 148 -5.54 15.52 0.42
C ALA A 148 -4.74 16.81 0.65
N ASP A 149 -4.70 17.26 1.90
CA ASP A 149 -3.86 18.39 2.31
C ASP A 149 -2.58 17.86 2.97
N ASP A 150 -1.46 18.17 2.33
CA ASP A 150 -0.10 17.85 2.80
C ASP A 150 0.82 19.09 2.68
N GLY A 151 0.31 20.25 3.09
CA GLY A 151 0.96 21.56 2.96
C GLY A 151 0.59 22.30 1.67
N ARG A 152 0.13 21.56 0.66
CA ARG A 152 -0.72 22.06 -0.42
C ARG A 152 -1.82 21.04 -0.68
N ILE A 153 -2.91 21.50 -1.26
CA ILE A 153 -4.01 20.61 -1.61
C ILE A 153 -3.65 19.88 -2.91
N GLU A 154 -3.60 18.55 -2.82
CA GLU A 154 -3.29 17.69 -3.94
C GLU A 154 -4.50 16.85 -4.34
N LEU A 155 -4.71 16.73 -5.65
CA LEU A 155 -5.66 15.80 -6.21
C LEU A 155 -4.99 14.43 -6.30
N ARG A 156 -5.40 13.51 -5.43
CA ARG A 156 -4.86 12.15 -5.32
C ARG A 156 -5.51 11.18 -6.30
N ALA A 157 -6.80 11.35 -6.57
CA ALA A 157 -7.48 10.53 -7.56
C ALA A 157 -8.67 11.26 -8.21
N VAL A 158 -8.97 10.87 -9.44
CA VAL A 158 -10.21 11.19 -10.16
C VAL A 158 -10.80 9.88 -10.67
N THR A 159 -12.03 9.60 -10.27
CA THR A 159 -12.70 8.32 -10.53
C THR A 159 -14.14 8.55 -10.97
N GLY A 160 -14.80 7.49 -11.44
CA GLY A 160 -16.24 7.54 -11.73
C GLY A 160 -17.07 7.85 -10.47
N PRO A 161 -18.31 8.32 -10.63
CA PRO A 161 -19.14 8.78 -9.51
C PRO A 161 -19.51 7.63 -8.56
N ASP A 162 -19.68 6.43 -9.13
CA ASP A 162 -20.03 5.20 -8.42
C ASP A 162 -18.82 4.49 -7.80
N TYR A 163 -17.60 5.03 -7.96
CA TYR A 163 -16.42 4.44 -7.36
C TYR A 163 -16.52 4.49 -5.82
N GLY A 164 -16.62 3.31 -5.21
CA GLY A 164 -16.55 3.12 -3.77
C GLY A 164 -15.09 2.98 -3.34
N ARG A 165 -14.71 3.68 -2.27
CA ARG A 165 -13.38 3.59 -1.67
C ARG A 165 -13.49 2.91 -0.32
N ILE A 166 -12.69 1.86 -0.14
CA ILE A 166 -12.36 1.34 1.17
C ILE A 166 -11.13 2.12 1.63
N TRP A 167 -11.17 2.68 2.82
CA TRP A 167 -10.04 3.42 3.36
C TRP A 167 -9.03 2.48 3.99
N ASP A 168 -7.74 2.82 3.86
CA ASP A 168 -6.66 2.01 4.43
C ASP A 168 -6.84 1.80 5.94
N HIS A 169 -7.37 2.78 6.67
CA HIS A 169 -7.66 2.62 8.10
C HIS A 169 -8.76 1.60 8.38
N GLU A 170 -9.73 1.40 7.49
CA GLU A 170 -10.76 0.37 7.65
C GLU A 170 -10.16 -1.02 7.45
N LEU A 171 -9.24 -1.16 6.49
CA LEU A 171 -8.48 -2.40 6.28
C LEU A 171 -7.61 -2.72 7.50
N VAL A 172 -6.82 -1.76 7.98
CA VAL A 172 -5.95 -1.95 9.15
C VAL A 172 -6.79 -2.27 10.40
N ALA A 173 -7.90 -1.57 10.62
CA ALA A 173 -8.81 -1.88 11.73
C ALA A 173 -9.41 -3.29 11.64
N ALA A 174 -9.68 -3.80 10.44
CA ALA A 174 -10.14 -5.17 10.26
C ALA A 174 -9.04 -6.18 10.63
N VAL A 175 -7.79 -5.91 10.25
CA VAL A 175 -6.64 -6.76 10.60
C VAL A 175 -6.36 -6.75 12.10
N MET A 176 -6.43 -5.58 12.76
CA MET A 176 -6.25 -5.43 14.21
C MET A 176 -7.22 -6.31 15.02
N LYS A 177 -8.43 -6.58 14.54
CA LYS A 177 -9.38 -7.47 15.22
C LYS A 177 -8.88 -8.91 15.35
N ILE A 178 -7.96 -9.33 14.48
CA ILE A 178 -7.43 -10.70 14.41
C ILE A 178 -5.98 -10.75 14.92
N ALA A 179 -5.19 -9.72 14.61
CA ALA A 179 -3.76 -9.68 14.88
C ALA A 179 -3.37 -8.81 16.10
N GLY A 180 -4.31 -8.04 16.65
CA GLY A 180 -4.06 -7.09 17.74
C GLY A 180 -3.06 -6.01 17.30
N GLU A 181 -1.95 -5.87 18.03
CA GLU A 181 -0.87 -4.93 17.69
C GLU A 181 0.05 -5.44 16.58
N GLY A 182 -0.01 -6.75 16.27
CA GLY A 182 0.89 -7.36 15.30
C GLY A 182 2.33 -7.43 15.81
N THR A 183 2.55 -7.32 17.12
CA THR A 183 3.89 -7.35 17.74
C THR A 183 4.13 -8.61 18.59
N GLY A 184 3.20 -9.57 18.53
CA GLY A 184 3.28 -10.86 19.23
C GLY A 184 2.30 -11.01 20.39
N ASP A 185 1.41 -10.03 20.56
CA ASP A 185 0.25 -10.09 21.46
C ASP A 185 -0.80 -11.12 21.00
N THR A 186 -0.83 -11.43 19.71
CA THR A 186 -1.53 -12.58 19.14
C THR A 186 -0.56 -13.48 18.38
N ARG A 187 -1.05 -14.62 17.86
CA ARG A 187 -0.23 -15.49 17.00
C ARG A 187 0.17 -14.82 15.68
N TRP A 188 -0.54 -13.78 15.24
CA TRP A 188 -0.26 -13.06 14.00
C TRP A 188 0.57 -11.82 14.33
N LYS A 189 1.81 -11.81 13.88
CA LYS A 189 2.74 -10.73 14.17
C LYS A 189 3.65 -10.42 13.00
N VAL A 190 4.30 -9.27 13.07
CA VAL A 190 5.44 -8.94 12.22
C VAL A 190 6.44 -10.10 12.33
N PRO A 191 6.95 -10.57 11.19
CA PRO A 191 7.80 -11.74 11.20
C PRO A 191 9.10 -11.61 11.98
N GLY A 192 9.60 -12.76 12.43
CA GLY A 192 10.93 -12.89 12.98
C GLY A 192 12.06 -12.61 11.99
N LEU A 193 13.29 -12.68 12.50
CA LEU A 193 14.49 -12.41 11.72
C LEU A 193 15.25 -13.71 11.42
N LEU A 194 15.65 -13.88 10.15
CA LEU A 194 16.60 -14.90 9.75
C LEU A 194 18.02 -14.34 9.84
N ASP A 195 18.84 -14.91 10.73
CA ASP A 195 20.28 -14.67 10.72
C ASP A 195 20.92 -15.48 9.59
N TRP A 196 21.36 -14.79 8.54
CA TRP A 196 21.98 -15.39 7.36
C TRP A 196 23.35 -16.03 7.61
N SER A 197 24.05 -15.61 8.67
CA SER A 197 25.37 -16.16 9.00
C SER A 197 25.24 -17.55 9.63
N THR A 198 24.21 -17.74 10.45
CA THR A 198 23.95 -19.00 11.18
C THR A 198 22.81 -19.81 10.57
N MET A 199 22.09 -19.26 9.59
CA MET A 199 20.86 -19.79 9.01
C MET A 199 19.82 -20.14 10.08
N THR A 200 19.67 -19.25 11.07
CA THR A 200 18.78 -19.45 12.21
C THR A 200 17.68 -18.41 12.20
N HIS A 201 16.42 -18.84 12.17
CA HIS A 201 15.26 -17.97 12.28
C HIS A 201 14.88 -17.79 13.75
N ASN A 202 14.74 -16.53 14.17
CA ASN A 202 14.28 -16.16 15.50
C ASN A 202 12.91 -15.47 15.42
N PRO A 203 11.82 -16.13 15.86
CA PRO A 203 10.49 -15.53 15.88
C PRO A 203 10.31 -14.49 17.01
N PHE A 204 11.18 -14.44 18.02
CA PHE A 204 11.01 -13.60 19.22
C PHE A 204 11.85 -12.33 19.21
N VAL A 205 12.02 -11.72 18.03
CA VAL A 205 12.75 -10.46 17.89
C VAL A 205 11.82 -9.27 18.09
N GLU A 206 12.37 -8.19 18.64
CA GLU A 206 11.68 -6.91 18.70
C GLU A 206 11.52 -6.31 17.28
N VAL A 207 10.37 -5.68 17.05
CA VAL A 207 10.09 -5.00 15.78
C VAL A 207 10.80 -3.67 15.76
N THR A 208 11.62 -3.43 14.74
CA THR A 208 12.33 -2.17 14.52
C THR A 208 12.00 -1.62 13.14
N LYS A 209 12.44 -0.39 12.85
CA LYS A 209 12.28 0.22 11.51
C LYS A 209 12.99 -0.59 10.42
N ASP A 210 14.02 -1.35 10.78
CA ASP A 210 14.80 -2.21 9.87
C ASP A 210 14.23 -3.62 9.73
N THR A 211 13.20 -3.99 10.50
CA THR A 211 12.61 -5.34 10.47
C THR A 211 11.11 -5.36 10.26
N THR A 212 10.42 -4.24 10.51
CA THR A 212 8.97 -4.16 10.35
C THR A 212 8.53 -4.42 8.93
N THR A 213 7.36 -5.03 8.76
CA THR A 213 6.73 -5.28 7.46
C THR A 213 5.41 -4.50 7.31
N LEU A 214 5.20 -3.51 8.17
CA LEU A 214 4.03 -2.63 8.18
C LEU A 214 4.41 -1.29 7.54
N TYR A 215 3.71 -0.94 6.47
CA TYR A 215 4.00 0.25 5.67
C TYR A 215 2.74 0.99 5.26
N ALA A 216 2.85 2.31 5.16
CA ALA A 216 1.91 3.12 4.41
C ALA A 216 2.65 4.30 3.77
N SER A 217 2.43 4.47 2.48
CA SER A 217 2.77 5.67 1.74
C SER A 217 1.54 6.55 1.56
N ASP A 218 1.70 7.66 0.84
CA ASP A 218 0.61 8.52 0.40
C ASP A 218 -0.38 7.82 -0.56
N ARG A 219 0.01 6.70 -1.17
CA ARG A 219 -0.75 5.98 -2.21
C ARG A 219 -1.20 4.58 -1.80
N ASP A 220 -0.40 3.87 -1.01
CA ASP A 220 -0.61 2.46 -0.68
C ASP A 220 -0.39 2.17 0.81
N VAL A 221 -0.98 1.06 1.26
CA VAL A 221 -0.73 0.44 2.55
C VAL A 221 -0.32 -1.01 2.30
N PHE A 222 0.67 -1.48 3.05
CA PHE A 222 1.13 -2.86 3.00
C PHE A 222 1.33 -3.37 4.43
N LEU A 223 0.95 -4.62 4.66
CA LEU A 223 1.13 -5.29 5.93
C LEU A 223 1.42 -6.76 5.63
N PHE A 224 2.42 -7.34 6.29
CA PHE A 224 2.67 -8.77 6.21
C PHE A 224 2.78 -9.34 7.62
N LEU A 225 1.92 -10.29 7.94
CA LEU A 225 1.89 -10.89 9.26
C LEU A 225 2.01 -12.40 9.15
N VAL A 226 2.69 -13.00 10.10
CA VAL A 226 2.95 -14.44 10.14
C VAL A 226 2.61 -15.01 11.50
N ASP A 227 2.37 -16.32 11.50
CA ASP A 227 2.41 -17.17 12.67
C ASP A 227 3.63 -18.08 12.55
N ASP A 228 4.78 -17.52 12.94
CA ASP A 228 6.09 -18.18 12.92
C ASP A 228 6.41 -18.90 14.25
N THR A 229 5.44 -18.97 15.15
CA THR A 229 5.52 -19.68 16.44
C THR A 229 4.75 -20.99 16.45
N HIS A 230 3.86 -21.23 15.48
CA HIS A 230 3.11 -22.48 15.34
C HIS A 230 3.34 -23.09 13.94
N PRO A 231 4.52 -23.70 13.70
CA PRO A 231 4.82 -24.34 12.42
C PRO A 231 3.88 -25.51 12.17
N ILE A 232 3.43 -25.66 10.93
CA ILE A 232 2.71 -26.85 10.47
C ILE A 232 3.75 -27.81 9.89
N GLU A 233 3.85 -29.02 10.44
CA GLU A 233 4.63 -30.09 9.82
C GLU A 233 3.81 -30.71 8.67
N ALA A 234 4.34 -30.67 7.45
CA ALA A 234 3.73 -31.29 6.27
C ALA A 234 4.69 -32.33 5.65
N GLY A 235 4.97 -33.38 6.42
CA GLY A 235 5.80 -34.50 6.00
C GLY A 235 7.24 -34.37 6.47
N ARG A 236 8.14 -35.08 5.77
CA ARG A 236 9.56 -35.15 6.11
C ARG A 236 10.42 -34.87 4.90
N LEU A 237 11.50 -34.13 5.13
CA LEU A 237 12.57 -33.93 4.17
C LEU A 237 13.28 -35.26 3.86
N PRO A 238 14.04 -35.37 2.75
CA PRO A 238 14.76 -36.60 2.38
C PRO A 238 15.76 -37.10 3.44
N ASN A 239 16.22 -36.23 4.34
CA ASN A 239 17.09 -36.56 5.46
C ASN A 239 16.34 -36.98 6.73
N GLY A 240 15.01 -37.06 6.70
CA GLY A 240 14.16 -37.52 7.80
C GLY A 240 13.70 -36.42 8.77
N ASP A 241 14.20 -35.20 8.62
CA ASP A 241 13.78 -34.02 9.39
C ASP A 241 12.35 -33.60 9.02
N PRO A 242 11.57 -33.00 9.94
CA PRO A 242 10.23 -32.50 9.64
C PRO A 242 10.26 -31.36 8.63
N ASP A 243 9.34 -31.37 7.66
CA ASP A 243 9.15 -30.27 6.72
C ASP A 243 8.14 -29.26 7.30
N LEU A 244 8.60 -28.04 7.62
CA LEU A 244 7.85 -27.06 8.40
C LEU A 244 7.35 -25.89 7.54
N TYR A 245 6.08 -25.55 7.71
CA TYR A 245 5.41 -24.44 7.04
C TYR A 245 4.92 -23.42 8.06
N PHE A 246 5.13 -22.15 7.76
CA PHE A 246 4.63 -21.04 8.57
C PHE A 246 3.50 -20.34 7.84
N ARG A 247 2.44 -20.04 8.57
CA ARG A 247 1.27 -19.35 8.01
C ARG A 247 1.58 -17.86 7.93
N GLY A 248 1.09 -17.19 6.89
CA GLY A 248 1.17 -15.74 6.79
C GLY A 248 0.21 -15.19 5.75
N PHE A 249 -0.03 -13.89 5.83
CA PHE A 249 -0.84 -13.14 4.86
C PHE A 249 -0.25 -11.75 4.65
N TYR A 250 -0.36 -11.25 3.42
CA TYR A 250 0.04 -9.89 3.00
C TYR A 250 -0.99 -9.28 2.06
#